data_AF-A0A669QD87-F1
#
_entry.id   AF-A0A669QD87-F1
#
_cell.length_a   1.000
_cell.length_b   1.000
_cell.length_c   1.000
_cell.angle_alpha   90.00
_cell.angle_beta   90.00
_cell.angle_gamma   90.00
#
_symmetry.space_group_name_H-M   'P 1'
#
loop_
_entity.id
_entity.type
_entity.pdbx_description
1 polymer ?
#
loop_
_entity_poly.entity_id
_entity_poly.type
_entity_poly.pdbx_seq_one_letter_code
_entity_poly.pdbx_strand_id
1 'polypeptide(L)'
;MHPRYTRSFFLVFFPCIHVGLFAKSASRWAGTPKLSPILGCGVELLALCAAPQVAVLPLLLLTSHGYTLIPGVSPTTTCLKNFTWSAIPALCQSECSLLFASETSAKQEKYSVGQQVEFQCNPGYTLWGSQRTQCWSDGTWKPPVPYCDKVCVPPPLITNGQHSGLRTELFPYGTEVKYSCAAGLSLIGDESIYCTSEDGVNLTWSGPAPVCRGESQQSIPLTQPPALYPVVRCPRPVVAQGRMDVSWHTFSYGTSVRFSCNEGFVLHGNAESRCVADGSWQPALPECQPGGSDFNN
;
A
#
# COMPACT_ATOMS: atom_id res chain seq x y z
N MET A 1 -8.40 -43.72 -16.77
CA MET A 1 -6.93 -43.63 -16.66
C MET A 1 -6.58 -42.72 -15.49
N HIS A 2 -6.14 -43.29 -14.37
CA HIS A 2 -5.57 -42.60 -13.22
C HIS A 2 -4.36 -43.44 -12.79
N PRO A 3 -3.16 -42.86 -12.62
CA PRO A 3 -2.02 -43.62 -12.15
C PRO A 3 -2.14 -43.81 -10.63
N ARG A 4 -2.12 -45.07 -10.18
CA ARG A 4 -1.97 -45.42 -8.76
C ARG A 4 -0.53 -45.15 -8.35
N TYR A 5 -0.32 -44.27 -7.37
CA TYR A 5 0.95 -44.13 -6.67
C TYR A 5 1.11 -45.28 -5.69
N THR A 6 1.94 -46.27 -6.02
CA THR A 6 2.40 -47.32 -5.11
C THR A 6 3.50 -46.73 -4.23
N ARG A 7 3.27 -46.61 -2.91
CA ARG A 7 4.31 -46.32 -1.93
C ARG A 7 5.27 -47.52 -1.86
N SER A 8 6.39 -47.45 -2.56
CA SER A 8 7.49 -48.40 -2.38
C SER A 8 8.23 -48.08 -1.08
N PHE A 9 8.07 -48.94 -0.07
CA PHE A 9 8.93 -48.97 1.10
C PHE A 9 10.27 -49.61 0.70
N PHE A 10 11.33 -48.82 0.58
CA PHE A 10 12.68 -49.34 0.46
C PHE A 10 13.18 -49.79 1.84
N LEU A 11 13.19 -51.10 2.07
CA LEU A 11 13.94 -51.72 3.16
C LEU A 11 15.43 -51.64 2.83
N VAL A 12 16.11 -50.60 3.29
CA VAL A 12 17.56 -50.49 3.17
C VAL A 12 18.20 -51.31 4.28
N PHE A 13 18.75 -52.47 3.92
CA PHE A 13 19.57 -53.29 4.82
C PHE A 13 20.93 -52.62 5.04
N PHE A 14 21.28 -52.31 6.30
CA PHE A 14 22.63 -51.87 6.67
C PHE A 14 23.28 -52.89 7.64
N PRO A 15 24.58 -53.19 7.46
CA PRO A 15 25.28 -54.34 8.04
C PRO A 15 25.73 -54.18 9.52
N CYS A 16 25.19 -53.20 10.26
CA CYS A 16 25.45 -53.07 11.71
C CYS A 16 24.19 -53.07 12.56
N ILE A 17 23.01 -53.19 11.95
CA ILE A 17 21.77 -53.51 12.67
C ILE A 17 21.48 -54.95 12.28
N HIS A 18 21.75 -55.89 13.18
CA HIS A 18 21.18 -57.23 13.08
C HIS A 18 19.66 -57.08 13.26
N VAL A 19 18.96 -56.68 12.19
CA VAL A 19 17.55 -57.07 11.97
C VAL A 19 17.61 -58.55 11.64
N GLY A 20 17.94 -59.34 12.68
CA GLY A 20 17.87 -60.77 12.60
C GLY A 20 16.44 -61.14 12.27
N LEU A 21 16.27 -61.82 11.15
CA LEU A 21 15.24 -62.83 11.00
C LEU A 21 15.21 -63.68 12.28
N PHE A 22 14.40 -63.31 13.27
CA PHE A 22 13.99 -64.24 14.32
C PHE A 22 12.82 -65.07 13.80
N ALA A 23 13.11 -65.88 12.78
CA ALA A 23 12.45 -67.16 12.64
C ALA A 23 13.27 -68.16 13.48
N LYS A 24 12.60 -68.76 14.48
CA LYS A 24 13.07 -69.82 15.39
C LYS A 24 13.93 -69.38 16.58
N SER A 25 13.25 -68.96 17.65
CA SER A 25 13.41 -69.50 19.00
C SER A 25 12.63 -68.60 19.96
N ALA A 26 11.41 -69.01 20.30
CA ALA A 26 10.66 -68.41 21.38
C ALA A 26 11.34 -68.76 22.70
N SER A 27 12.22 -67.88 23.20
CA SER A 27 12.69 -67.95 24.58
C SER A 27 12.68 -66.56 25.21
N ARG A 28 11.53 -66.27 25.84
CA ARG A 28 11.36 -65.44 27.05
C ARG A 28 11.84 -63.98 26.96
N TRP A 29 11.07 -63.15 26.26
CA TRP A 29 11.07 -61.70 26.46
C TRP A 29 9.95 -61.36 27.45
N ALA A 30 10.31 -60.80 28.61
CA ALA A 30 9.37 -60.30 29.59
C ALA A 30 8.90 -58.89 29.19
N GLY A 31 8.01 -58.82 28.21
CA GLY A 31 7.37 -57.57 27.78
C GLY A 31 7.05 -57.54 26.29
N THR A 32 5.89 -56.99 25.94
CA THR A 32 5.52 -56.71 24.55
C THR A 32 6.36 -55.54 24.02
N PRO A 33 7.18 -55.72 22.98
CA PRO A 33 7.97 -54.62 22.44
C PRO A 33 7.05 -53.56 21.82
N LYS A 34 7.27 -52.28 22.16
CA LYS A 34 6.48 -51.17 21.62
C LYS A 34 7.17 -50.57 20.39
N LEU A 35 6.48 -50.59 19.24
CA LEU A 35 6.81 -49.71 18.12
C LEU A 35 6.54 -48.27 18.54
N SER A 36 7.52 -47.40 18.37
CA SER A 36 7.34 -45.96 18.59
C SER A 36 7.84 -45.20 17.36
N PRO A 37 7.14 -44.15 16.93
CA PRO A 37 7.64 -43.25 15.90
C PRO A 37 8.79 -42.42 16.46
N ILE A 38 9.88 -42.36 15.70
CA ILE A 38 11.02 -41.47 15.90
C ILE A 38 10.92 -40.43 14.78
N LEU A 39 10.61 -39.19 15.13
CA LEU A 39 10.61 -38.08 14.16
C LEU A 39 12.06 -37.63 13.93
N GLY A 40 12.53 -37.70 12.69
CA GLY A 40 13.80 -37.10 12.26
C GLY A 40 13.61 -36.32 10.96
N CYS A 41 13.98 -35.03 10.91
CA CYS A 41 13.97 -34.13 9.75
C CYS A 41 12.89 -34.40 8.66
N GLY A 42 11.62 -34.53 9.06
CA GLY A 42 10.50 -34.77 8.13
C GLY A 42 10.26 -36.24 7.73
N VAL A 43 10.92 -37.18 8.40
CA VAL A 43 10.83 -38.63 8.21
C VAL A 43 10.38 -39.27 9.52
N GLU A 44 9.34 -40.10 9.44
CA GLU A 44 8.84 -40.88 10.57
C GLU A 44 9.47 -42.28 10.50
N LEU A 45 10.37 -42.59 11.43
CA LEU A 45 11.03 -43.89 11.54
C LEU A 45 10.37 -44.71 12.65
N LEU A 46 9.97 -45.94 12.37
CA LEU A 46 9.46 -46.86 13.39
C LEU A 46 10.60 -47.72 13.93
N ALA A 47 10.89 -47.60 15.22
CA ALA A 47 11.91 -48.42 15.90
C ALA A 47 11.33 -49.15 17.12
N LEU A 48 11.79 -50.38 17.33
CA LEU A 48 11.41 -51.25 18.46
C LEU A 48 12.29 -50.96 19.68
N CYS A 49 11.68 -50.56 20.80
CA CYS A 49 12.34 -50.41 22.10
C CYS A 49 12.12 -51.70 22.92
N ALA A 50 13.09 -52.62 22.85
CA ALA A 50 13.01 -53.95 23.47
C ALA A 50 13.97 -54.15 24.65
N ALA A 51 15.05 -53.37 24.74
CA ALA A 51 16.01 -53.40 25.85
C ALA A 51 16.63 -52.00 26.04
N PRO A 52 17.13 -51.64 27.23
CA PRO A 52 17.82 -50.37 27.46
C PRO A 52 19.11 -50.34 26.64
N GLN A 53 19.07 -49.68 25.50
CA GLN A 53 20.19 -49.55 24.58
C GLN A 53 20.14 -48.19 23.88
N VAL A 54 21.31 -47.69 23.54
CA VAL A 54 21.51 -46.44 22.81
C VAL A 54 21.27 -46.71 21.33
N ALA A 55 20.24 -46.12 20.73
CA ALA A 55 20.01 -46.19 19.30
C ALA A 55 20.60 -44.95 18.63
N VAL A 56 21.51 -45.18 17.68
CA VAL A 56 22.06 -44.15 16.80
C VAL A 56 21.17 -44.09 15.56
N LEU A 57 20.51 -42.96 15.34
CA LEU A 57 19.79 -42.74 14.08
C LEU A 57 20.83 -42.65 12.94
N PRO A 58 20.64 -43.36 11.82
CA PRO A 58 21.58 -43.27 10.70
C PRO A 58 21.69 -41.82 10.23
N LEU A 59 22.91 -41.27 10.22
CA LEU A 59 23.25 -39.94 9.67
C LEU A 59 22.78 -39.76 8.20
N LEU A 60 22.55 -40.86 7.49
CA LEU A 60 22.12 -40.92 6.09
C LEU A 60 20.64 -40.54 5.86
N LEU A 61 19.84 -40.28 6.91
CA LEU A 61 18.38 -40.08 6.77
C LEU A 61 17.87 -38.65 7.00
N LEU A 62 18.72 -37.62 7.09
CA LEU A 62 18.32 -36.36 7.75
C LEU A 62 18.50 -35.06 6.96
N THR A 63 18.38 -35.08 5.64
CA THR A 63 18.08 -33.83 4.91
C THR A 63 16.97 -34.08 3.90
N SER A 64 15.72 -33.90 4.34
CA SER A 64 14.67 -33.54 3.39
C SER A 64 14.98 -32.16 2.81
N HIS A 65 14.49 -31.84 1.61
CA HIS A 65 14.72 -30.53 0.98
C HIS A 65 14.33 -29.40 1.97
N GLY A 66 15.30 -28.58 2.37
CA GLY A 66 15.09 -27.42 3.26
C GLY A 66 15.49 -27.60 4.73
N TYR A 67 15.98 -28.77 5.15
CA TYR A 67 16.46 -29.00 6.52
C TYR A 67 17.96 -29.33 6.55
N THR A 68 18.68 -28.77 7.54
CA THR A 68 20.10 -29.06 7.82
C THR A 68 20.27 -29.58 9.25
N LEU A 69 21.34 -30.33 9.50
CA LEU A 69 21.66 -30.87 10.83
C LEU A 69 22.25 -29.76 11.73
N ILE A 70 21.81 -29.70 13.00
CA ILE A 70 22.38 -28.76 13.97
C ILE A 70 23.81 -29.22 14.36
N PRO A 71 24.85 -28.38 14.18
CA PRO A 71 26.22 -28.76 14.52
C PRO A 71 26.37 -29.09 16.02
N GLY A 72 27.03 -30.20 16.33
CA GLY A 72 27.34 -30.59 17.71
C GLY A 72 26.20 -31.32 18.46
N VAL A 73 25.03 -31.49 17.85
CA VAL A 73 23.93 -32.29 18.42
C VAL A 73 24.04 -33.74 17.92
N SER A 74 24.17 -34.69 18.83
CA SER A 74 24.25 -36.12 18.48
C SER A 74 22.86 -36.70 18.18
N PRO A 75 22.65 -37.41 17.05
CA PRO A 75 21.38 -38.03 16.66
C PRO A 75 21.14 -39.35 17.41
N THR A 76 21.07 -39.26 18.74
CA THR A 76 21.01 -40.42 19.62
C THR A 76 19.75 -40.36 20.49
N THR A 77 19.02 -41.47 20.57
CA THR A 77 17.92 -41.67 21.52
C THR A 77 18.13 -42.95 22.32
N THR A 78 17.66 -42.97 23.57
CA THR A 78 17.88 -44.08 24.51
C THR A 78 16.56 -44.76 24.83
N CYS A 79 16.50 -46.08 24.71
CA CYS A 79 15.35 -46.85 25.19
C CYS A 79 15.38 -46.87 26.73
N LEU A 80 14.39 -46.25 27.36
CA LEU A 80 14.25 -46.15 28.81
C LEU A 80 13.76 -47.47 29.41
N LYS A 81 13.94 -47.65 30.73
CA LYS A 81 13.53 -48.87 31.46
C LYS A 81 12.02 -49.15 31.39
N ASN A 82 11.21 -48.15 31.07
CA ASN A 82 9.75 -48.26 30.91
C ASN A 82 9.34 -48.66 29.47
N PHE A 83 10.28 -49.10 28.64
CA PHE A 83 10.06 -49.46 27.24
C PHE A 83 9.54 -48.29 26.38
N THR A 84 9.97 -47.05 26.68
CA THR A 84 9.74 -45.86 25.84
C THR A 84 11.07 -45.23 25.43
N TRP A 85 11.13 -44.59 24.26
CA TRP A 85 12.32 -43.83 23.86
C TRP A 85 12.43 -42.53 24.66
N SER A 86 13.65 -42.09 24.94
CA SER A 86 13.91 -40.74 25.44
C SER A 86 13.51 -39.70 24.40
N ALA A 87 13.24 -38.47 24.86
CA ALA A 87 12.99 -37.35 23.96
C ALA A 87 14.12 -37.23 22.93
N ILE A 88 13.75 -37.07 21.67
CA ILE A 88 14.70 -36.92 20.57
C ILE A 88 15.22 -35.47 20.64
N PRO A 89 16.54 -35.24 20.63
CA PRO A 89 17.09 -33.89 20.56
C PRO A 89 16.55 -33.15 19.33
N ALA A 90 16.50 -31.82 19.36
CA ALA A 90 16.25 -31.06 18.13
C ALA A 90 17.45 -31.28 17.17
N LEU A 91 17.31 -32.17 16.19
CA LEU A 91 18.40 -32.55 15.27
C LEU A 91 18.45 -31.68 14.02
N CYS A 92 17.36 -31.00 13.71
CA CYS A 92 17.14 -30.35 12.42
C CYS A 92 16.84 -28.88 12.62
N GLN A 93 17.37 -28.08 11.72
CA GLN A 93 17.05 -26.67 11.59
C GLN A 93 16.65 -26.41 10.14
N SER A 94 15.60 -25.63 9.92
CA SER A 94 15.20 -25.20 8.58
C SER A 94 15.67 -23.77 8.30
N GLU A 95 16.03 -23.50 7.06
CA GLU A 95 16.39 -22.16 6.60
C GLU A 95 15.13 -21.31 6.42
N CYS A 96 15.22 -20.04 6.77
CA CYS A 96 14.14 -19.09 6.53
C CYS A 96 14.33 -18.43 5.16
N SER A 97 13.29 -18.46 4.34
CA SER A 97 13.28 -17.83 3.02
C SER A 97 12.60 -16.47 3.06
N LEU A 98 13.07 -15.50 2.25
CA LEU A 98 12.46 -14.19 2.05
C LEU A 98 11.90 -14.06 0.63
N LEU A 99 10.66 -14.48 0.41
CA LEU A 99 10.03 -14.50 -0.92
C LEU A 99 9.42 -13.15 -1.36
N PHE A 100 9.26 -12.19 -0.44
CA PHE A 100 8.54 -10.92 -0.69
C PHE A 100 9.36 -9.67 -0.34
N ALA A 101 10.69 -9.76 -0.40
CA ALA A 101 11.60 -8.71 0.04
C ALA A 101 11.86 -7.60 -1.00
N SER A 102 11.10 -7.53 -2.10
CA SER A 102 11.41 -6.66 -3.26
C SER A 102 11.58 -5.17 -2.91
N GLU A 103 10.87 -4.70 -1.89
CA GLU A 103 10.90 -3.30 -1.43
C GLU A 103 11.79 -3.06 -0.20
N THR A 104 12.61 -4.06 0.17
CA THR A 104 13.46 -4.03 1.36
C THR A 104 14.92 -4.21 1.01
N SER A 105 15.82 -3.70 1.86
CA SER A 105 17.28 -3.85 1.72
C SER A 105 17.82 -5.26 2.04
N ALA A 106 17.02 -6.32 1.89
CA ALA A 106 17.44 -7.68 2.18
C ALA A 106 18.61 -8.10 1.26
N LYS A 107 19.66 -8.69 1.82
CA LYS A 107 20.89 -9.02 1.09
C LYS A 107 20.90 -10.43 0.49
N GLN A 108 20.05 -11.32 0.97
CA GLN A 108 20.04 -12.76 0.63
C GLN A 108 18.61 -13.29 0.61
N GLU A 109 18.35 -14.35 -0.16
CA GLU A 109 17.02 -14.99 -0.22
C GLU A 109 16.79 -16.02 0.90
N LYS A 110 17.88 -16.55 1.48
CA LYS A 110 17.86 -17.61 2.50
C LYS A 110 18.76 -17.26 3.67
N TYR A 111 18.28 -17.58 4.87
CA TYR A 111 18.97 -17.32 6.13
C TYR A 111 18.97 -18.54 7.03
N SER A 112 20.11 -18.77 7.68
CA SER A 112 20.31 -19.82 8.68
C SER A 112 19.67 -19.45 10.01
N VAL A 113 19.31 -20.46 10.78
CA VAL A 113 18.70 -20.28 12.11
C VAL A 113 19.61 -19.49 13.03
N GLY A 114 19.01 -18.56 13.78
CA GLY A 114 19.70 -17.62 14.66
C GLY A 114 20.16 -16.35 13.96
N GLN A 115 20.23 -16.30 12.62
CA GLN A 115 20.54 -15.08 11.91
C GLN A 115 19.44 -14.04 12.08
N GLN A 116 19.86 -12.83 12.41
CA GLN A 116 18.99 -11.68 12.56
C GLN A 116 19.17 -10.75 11.37
N VAL A 117 18.06 -10.29 10.82
CA VAL A 117 18.00 -9.40 9.68
C VAL A 117 17.28 -8.13 10.09
N GLU A 118 17.86 -7.01 9.69
CA GLU A 118 17.31 -5.68 9.87
C GLU A 118 16.83 -5.17 8.51
N PHE A 119 15.58 -4.77 8.46
CA PHE A 119 14.88 -4.35 7.27
C PHE A 119 14.84 -2.82 7.22
N GLN A 120 15.09 -2.28 6.04
CA GLN A 120 14.84 -0.88 5.71
C GLN A 120 14.08 -0.85 4.39
N CYS A 121 13.10 0.06 4.30
CA CYS A 121 12.35 0.29 3.08
C CYS A 121 13.11 1.24 2.17
N ASN A 122 12.88 1.06 0.86
CA ASN A 122 13.33 2.01 -0.14
C ASN A 122 12.79 3.43 0.15
N PRO A 123 13.49 4.50 -0.26
CA PRO A 123 13.01 5.87 -0.08
C PRO A 123 11.58 6.04 -0.64
N GLY A 124 10.68 6.65 0.17
CA GLY A 124 9.28 6.84 -0.18
C GLY A 124 8.32 5.74 0.29
N TYR A 125 8.84 4.67 0.91
CA TYR A 125 8.06 3.61 1.53
C TYR A 125 8.27 3.61 3.05
N THR A 126 7.24 3.21 3.79
CA THR A 126 7.26 3.08 5.24
C THR A 126 7.25 1.61 5.65
N LEU A 127 8.05 1.27 6.67
CA LEU A 127 8.16 -0.09 7.20
C LEU A 127 7.00 -0.39 8.16
N TRP A 128 6.28 -1.47 7.87
CA TRP A 128 5.23 -2.01 8.73
C TRP A 128 5.67 -3.33 9.38
N GLY A 129 5.58 -3.37 10.72
CA GLY A 129 5.99 -4.51 11.52
C GLY A 129 7.31 -4.26 12.24
N SER A 130 8.00 -5.34 12.61
CA SER A 130 9.28 -5.23 13.31
C SER A 130 10.41 -4.96 12.33
N GLN A 131 11.14 -3.87 12.55
CA GLN A 131 12.35 -3.55 11.77
C GLN A 131 13.39 -4.69 11.80
N ARG A 132 13.37 -5.50 12.86
CA ARG A 132 14.34 -6.55 13.13
C ARG A 132 13.62 -7.87 13.34
N THR A 133 14.03 -8.90 12.59
CA THR A 133 13.50 -10.26 12.74
C THR A 133 14.61 -11.30 12.73
N GLN A 134 14.36 -12.45 13.34
CA GLN A 134 15.29 -13.57 13.43
C GLN A 134 14.70 -14.83 12.80
N CYS A 135 15.56 -15.60 12.11
CA CYS A 135 15.21 -16.92 11.64
C CYS A 135 15.21 -17.94 12.79
N TRP A 136 14.09 -18.62 13.00
CA TRP A 136 13.93 -19.64 14.03
C TRP A 136 14.11 -21.07 13.51
N SER A 137 14.29 -22.02 14.44
CA SER A 137 14.58 -23.43 14.13
C SER A 137 13.49 -24.15 13.33
N ASP A 138 12.27 -23.61 13.35
CA ASP A 138 11.10 -24.07 12.60
C ASP A 138 11.02 -23.46 11.18
N GLY A 139 12.02 -22.67 10.76
CA GLY A 139 12.06 -22.05 9.43
C GLY A 139 11.16 -20.83 9.33
N THR A 140 10.63 -20.34 10.46
CA THR A 140 9.80 -19.14 10.51
C THR A 140 10.59 -17.91 10.94
N TRP A 141 10.15 -16.76 10.47
CA TRP A 141 10.66 -15.46 10.92
C TRP A 141 9.90 -15.00 12.15
N LYS A 142 10.62 -14.65 13.21
CA LYS A 142 10.04 -14.17 14.47
C LYS A 142 10.76 -12.90 14.94
N PRO A 143 10.05 -11.76 15.07
CA PRO A 143 8.67 -11.50 14.61
C PRO A 143 8.49 -11.70 13.09
N PRO A 144 7.27 -11.79 12.54
CA PRO A 144 7.07 -11.95 11.10
C PRO A 144 7.82 -10.89 10.28
N VAL A 145 8.22 -11.25 9.05
CA VAL A 145 8.92 -10.34 8.12
C VAL A 145 8.07 -9.09 7.90
N PRO A 146 8.64 -7.88 8.05
CA PRO A 146 7.91 -6.65 7.80
C PRO A 146 7.66 -6.46 6.30
N TYR A 147 6.68 -5.63 5.95
CA TYR A 147 6.45 -5.21 4.57
C TYR A 147 6.58 -3.69 4.46
N CYS A 148 6.91 -3.22 3.27
CA CYS A 148 7.03 -1.81 2.95
C CYS A 148 5.82 -1.38 2.15
N ASP A 149 5.17 -0.31 2.58
CA ASP A 149 4.02 0.24 1.87
C ASP A 149 4.17 1.75 1.73
N LYS A 150 3.55 2.31 0.68
CA LYS A 150 3.45 3.76 0.56
C LYS A 150 2.39 4.27 1.52
N VAL A 151 2.60 5.47 2.00
CA VAL A 151 1.64 6.20 2.81
C VAL A 151 1.45 7.57 2.19
N CYS A 152 0.26 8.16 2.36
CA CYS A 152 0.09 9.57 2.07
C CYS A 152 0.99 10.38 3.01
N VAL A 153 1.47 11.53 2.50
CA VAL A 153 2.11 12.54 3.33
C VAL A 153 1.16 12.98 4.45
N PRO A 154 1.68 13.45 5.60
CA PRO A 154 0.83 13.99 6.66
C PRO A 154 -0.19 14.99 6.11
N PRO A 155 -1.47 14.92 6.53
CA PRO A 155 -2.50 15.84 6.07
C PRO A 155 -2.08 17.30 6.32
N PRO A 156 -2.36 18.22 5.39
CA PRO A 156 -2.02 19.62 5.58
C PRO A 156 -2.66 20.22 6.84
N LEU A 157 -1.89 20.97 7.62
CA LEU A 157 -2.43 21.76 8.73
C LEU A 157 -3.23 22.96 8.18
N ILE A 158 -4.36 23.26 8.80
CA ILE A 158 -5.23 24.38 8.42
C ILE A 158 -5.27 25.44 9.53
N THR A 159 -5.25 26.72 9.16
CA THR A 159 -5.28 27.83 10.11
C THR A 159 -6.64 27.89 10.82
N ASN A 160 -6.62 28.03 12.14
CA ASN A 160 -7.82 28.04 12.98
C ASN A 160 -8.70 26.79 12.82
N GLY A 161 -8.10 25.65 12.48
CA GLY A 161 -8.77 24.37 12.44
C GLY A 161 -7.85 23.24 12.87
N GLN A 162 -8.41 22.04 12.89
CA GLN A 162 -7.76 20.81 13.32
C GLN A 162 -8.29 19.65 12.48
N HIS A 163 -7.51 18.57 12.36
CA HIS A 163 -7.97 17.32 11.77
C HIS A 163 -7.81 16.12 12.72
N SER A 164 -8.61 15.07 12.50
CA SER A 164 -8.57 13.83 13.30
C SER A 164 -7.22 13.10 13.24
N GLY A 165 -6.42 13.36 12.20
CA GLY A 165 -5.12 12.72 11.98
C GLY A 165 -3.92 13.30 12.74
N LEU A 166 -4.06 14.33 13.59
CA LEU A 166 -2.90 15.01 14.20
C LEU A 166 -2.01 14.14 15.11
N ARG A 167 -2.55 13.03 15.62
CA ARG A 167 -1.82 12.09 16.48
C ARG A 167 -1.36 10.84 15.74
N THR A 168 -1.62 10.79 14.44
CA THR A 168 -1.31 9.66 13.58
C THR A 168 -0.08 10.01 12.74
N GLU A 169 0.95 9.18 12.80
CA GLU A 169 2.17 9.41 12.02
C GLU A 169 2.07 8.88 10.59
N LEU A 170 1.20 7.88 10.35
CA LEU A 170 1.10 7.14 9.09
C LEU A 170 -0.32 7.12 8.52
N PHE A 171 -0.45 7.35 7.22
CA PHE A 171 -1.73 7.44 6.50
C PHE A 171 -1.74 6.46 5.31
N PRO A 172 -2.01 5.16 5.53
CA PRO A 172 -2.09 4.18 4.45
C PRO A 172 -3.29 4.43 3.53
N TYR A 173 -3.31 3.77 2.37
CA TYR A 173 -4.42 3.83 1.41
C TYR A 173 -5.78 3.60 2.09
N GLY A 174 -6.77 4.43 1.74
CA GLY A 174 -8.12 4.41 2.31
C GLY A 174 -8.26 5.12 3.66
N THR A 175 -7.18 5.60 4.27
CA THR A 175 -7.27 6.38 5.52
C THR A 175 -8.02 7.67 5.28
N GLU A 176 -9.07 7.93 6.08
CA GLU A 176 -9.84 9.17 6.03
C GLU A 176 -9.48 10.08 7.22
N VAL A 177 -9.27 11.37 6.93
CA VAL A 177 -9.06 12.39 7.95
C VAL A 177 -10.14 13.46 7.83
N LYS A 178 -10.71 13.81 8.96
CA LYS A 178 -11.82 14.76 9.06
C LYS A 178 -11.33 16.06 9.68
N TYR A 179 -11.62 17.18 9.03
CA TYR A 179 -11.27 18.51 9.47
C TYR A 179 -12.40 19.14 10.29
N SER A 180 -12.01 20.07 11.16
CA SER A 180 -12.89 20.82 12.04
C SER A 180 -12.31 22.21 12.24
N CYS A 181 -13.16 23.21 12.38
CA CYS A 181 -12.74 24.59 12.63
C CYS A 181 -12.89 24.95 14.11
N ALA A 182 -12.11 25.92 14.57
CA ALA A 182 -12.29 26.51 15.89
C ALA A 182 -13.68 27.20 16.00
N ALA A 183 -14.17 27.36 17.23
CA ALA A 183 -15.50 27.91 17.48
C ALA A 183 -15.71 29.28 16.80
N GLY A 184 -16.86 29.45 16.13
CA GLY A 184 -17.21 30.69 15.41
C GLY A 184 -16.68 30.79 13.98
N LEU A 185 -16.07 29.72 13.45
CA LEU A 185 -15.59 29.64 12.06
C LEU A 185 -16.32 28.53 11.30
N SER A 186 -16.64 28.81 10.04
CA SER A 186 -17.26 27.89 9.09
C SER A 186 -16.18 27.21 8.24
N LEU A 187 -16.33 25.91 8.03
CA LEU A 187 -15.46 25.10 7.18
C LEU A 187 -15.90 25.23 5.71
N ILE A 188 -14.97 25.62 4.84
CA ILE A 188 -15.20 25.81 3.40
C ILE A 188 -14.37 24.79 2.62
N GLY A 189 -15.04 23.92 1.87
CA GLY A 189 -14.45 22.80 1.14
C GLY A 189 -14.95 21.46 1.66
N ASP A 190 -14.25 20.37 1.32
CA ASP A 190 -14.61 19.03 1.77
C ASP A 190 -14.24 18.85 3.26
N GLU A 191 -15.21 18.39 4.06
CA GLU A 191 -15.03 18.18 5.49
C GLU A 191 -14.03 17.05 5.79
N SER A 192 -13.90 16.07 4.89
CA SER A 192 -12.94 14.99 4.99
C SER A 192 -12.22 14.75 3.66
N ILE A 193 -10.98 14.27 3.77
CA ILE A 193 -10.18 13.78 2.65
C ILE A 193 -9.70 12.38 2.98
N TYR A 194 -9.50 11.55 1.96
CA TYR A 194 -9.02 10.18 2.13
C TYR A 194 -7.79 9.91 1.28
N CYS A 195 -6.90 9.05 1.77
CA CYS A 195 -5.70 8.66 1.06
C CYS A 195 -6.07 7.74 -0.09
N THR A 196 -5.72 8.11 -1.32
CA THR A 196 -6.06 7.41 -2.56
C THR A 196 -4.84 7.35 -3.49
N SER A 197 -5.01 6.80 -4.68
CA SER A 197 -3.99 6.79 -5.73
C SER A 197 -4.64 7.02 -7.08
N GLU A 198 -4.14 7.97 -7.86
CA GLU A 198 -4.62 8.23 -9.22
C GLU A 198 -3.91 7.33 -10.26
N ASP A 199 -2.62 7.06 -10.06
CA ASP A 199 -1.77 6.28 -10.95
C ASP A 199 -1.61 4.80 -10.52
N GLY A 200 -2.22 4.42 -9.39
CA GLY A 200 -2.08 3.09 -8.78
C GLY A 200 -0.70 2.83 -8.18
N VAL A 201 0.18 3.83 -8.16
CA VAL A 201 1.58 3.70 -7.75
C VAL A 201 1.91 4.68 -6.63
N ASN A 202 1.48 5.94 -6.70
CA ASN A 202 1.73 6.96 -5.69
C ASN A 202 0.46 7.28 -4.92
N LEU A 203 0.60 7.38 -3.60
CA LEU A 203 -0.51 7.74 -2.74
C LEU A 203 -0.61 9.26 -2.60
N THR A 204 -1.81 9.78 -2.80
CA THR A 204 -2.16 11.20 -2.70
C THR A 204 -3.48 11.36 -1.95
N TRP A 205 -3.71 12.53 -1.36
CA TRP A 205 -5.00 12.85 -0.78
C TRP A 205 -6.05 13.07 -1.87
N SER A 206 -7.29 12.64 -1.61
CA SER A 206 -8.42 12.74 -2.55
C SER A 206 -8.75 14.17 -2.99
N GLY A 207 -8.29 15.18 -2.24
CA GLY A 207 -8.53 16.59 -2.53
C GLY A 207 -7.70 17.52 -1.63
N PRO A 208 -7.80 18.84 -1.84
CA PRO A 208 -7.13 19.84 -1.02
C PRO A 208 -7.76 19.92 0.39
N ALA A 209 -6.98 20.38 1.37
CA ALA A 209 -7.50 20.63 2.71
C ALA A 209 -8.49 21.81 2.72
N PRO A 210 -9.56 21.75 3.54
CA PRO A 210 -10.56 22.82 3.62
C PRO A 210 -10.04 24.06 4.35
N VAL A 211 -10.75 25.18 4.22
CA VAL A 211 -10.37 26.46 4.81
C VAL A 211 -11.39 26.90 5.86
N CYS A 212 -10.91 27.27 7.05
CA CYS A 212 -11.76 27.86 8.09
C CYS A 212 -11.91 29.36 7.88
N ARG A 213 -13.15 29.84 7.74
CA ARG A 213 -13.47 31.27 7.60
C ARG A 213 -14.50 31.69 8.64
N GLY A 214 -14.28 32.82 9.29
CA GLY A 214 -15.21 33.33 10.29
C GLY A 214 -16.46 33.95 9.67
N GLU A 215 -17.58 33.84 10.39
CA GLU A 215 -18.79 34.58 10.08
C GLU A 215 -18.59 36.10 10.21
N SER A 216 -17.50 36.57 10.82
CA SER A 216 -17.12 38.00 10.87
C SER A 216 -16.61 38.57 9.54
N GLN A 217 -16.43 37.75 8.49
CA GLN A 217 -16.35 38.22 7.10
C GLN A 217 -17.68 38.09 6.33
N GLN A 218 -18.75 37.69 7.02
CA GLN A 218 -20.14 37.83 6.59
C GLN A 218 -20.94 38.84 7.43
N SER A 219 -20.35 39.42 8.48
CA SER A 219 -20.79 40.71 9.02
C SER A 219 -20.15 41.85 8.22
N ILE A 220 -20.70 42.07 7.01
CA ILE A 220 -20.71 43.40 6.41
C ILE A 220 -21.17 44.36 7.53
N PRO A 221 -20.49 45.48 7.84
CA PRO A 221 -21.04 46.44 8.79
C PRO A 221 -22.42 46.84 8.27
N LEU A 222 -23.44 46.73 9.13
CA LEU A 222 -24.83 47.13 8.87
C LEU A 222 -24.95 48.67 8.73
N THR A 223 -24.11 49.29 7.92
CA THR A 223 -24.19 50.68 7.50
C THR A 223 -24.65 50.83 6.05
N GLN A 224 -24.95 49.74 5.34
CA GLN A 224 -25.64 49.83 4.04
C GLN A 224 -26.83 48.87 3.97
N PRO A 225 -28.03 49.36 3.64
CA PRO A 225 -29.22 48.52 3.47
C PRO A 225 -29.00 47.50 2.33
N PRO A 226 -29.70 46.34 2.36
CA PRO A 226 -29.55 45.30 1.36
C PRO A 226 -29.79 45.87 -0.03
N ALA A 227 -28.83 45.67 -0.93
CA ALA A 227 -28.89 46.09 -2.32
C ALA A 227 -30.14 45.47 -2.97
N LEU A 228 -31.20 46.25 -3.05
CA LEU A 228 -32.43 45.98 -3.79
C LEU A 228 -32.22 46.17 -5.30
N TYR A 229 -30.97 46.05 -5.78
CA TYR A 229 -30.62 46.29 -7.18
C TYR A 229 -30.11 44.99 -7.81
N PRO A 230 -30.71 44.54 -8.93
CA PRO A 230 -30.21 43.42 -9.67
C PRO A 230 -28.80 43.74 -10.18
N VAL A 231 -27.85 42.82 -9.99
CA VAL A 231 -26.51 42.92 -10.57
C VAL A 231 -26.64 42.79 -12.08
N VAL A 232 -26.63 43.93 -12.79
CA VAL A 232 -26.74 43.97 -14.25
C VAL A 232 -25.45 43.44 -14.87
N ARG A 233 -25.59 42.40 -15.69
CA ARG A 233 -24.50 41.77 -16.45
C ARG A 233 -24.88 41.75 -17.92
N CYS A 234 -23.98 42.23 -18.77
CA CYS A 234 -24.17 42.16 -20.22
C CYS A 234 -23.59 40.86 -20.78
N PRO A 235 -24.21 40.29 -21.84
CA PRO A 235 -23.65 39.14 -22.53
C PRO A 235 -22.28 39.49 -23.12
N ARG A 236 -21.39 38.50 -23.24
CA ARG A 236 -20.09 38.69 -23.89
C ARG A 236 -20.32 39.22 -25.32
N PRO A 237 -19.75 40.38 -25.68
CA PRO A 237 -19.95 40.95 -27.00
C PRO A 237 -19.22 40.09 -28.04
N VAL A 238 -19.89 39.76 -29.13
CA VAL A 238 -19.35 38.99 -30.25
C VAL A 238 -19.50 39.83 -31.52
N VAL A 239 -18.37 40.18 -32.13
CA VAL A 239 -18.31 40.90 -33.40
C VAL A 239 -17.61 40.00 -34.41
N ALA A 240 -18.30 39.61 -35.48
CA ALA A 240 -17.72 38.79 -36.54
C ALA A 240 -16.58 39.56 -37.22
N GLN A 241 -15.44 38.91 -37.47
CA GLN A 241 -14.25 39.54 -38.07
C GLN A 241 -13.73 40.77 -37.30
N GLY A 242 -14.03 40.86 -36.00
CA GLY A 242 -13.54 41.91 -35.11
C GLY A 242 -12.97 41.36 -33.82
N ARG A 243 -12.21 42.21 -33.13
CA ARG A 243 -11.57 41.96 -31.84
C ARG A 243 -11.87 43.08 -30.85
N MET A 244 -12.03 42.74 -29.58
CA MET A 244 -12.22 43.71 -28.49
C MET A 244 -10.90 43.98 -27.77
N ASP A 245 -10.72 45.19 -27.25
CA ASP A 245 -9.48 45.69 -26.62
C ASP A 245 -9.26 45.15 -25.18
N VAL A 246 -9.98 44.12 -24.78
CA VAL A 246 -10.05 43.62 -23.40
C VAL A 246 -9.99 42.10 -23.37
N SER A 247 -9.29 41.54 -22.37
CA SER A 247 -9.08 40.08 -22.23
C SER A 247 -10.02 39.40 -21.24
N TRP A 248 -10.80 40.16 -20.46
CA TRP A 248 -11.71 39.60 -19.46
C TRP A 248 -13.03 39.08 -20.04
N HIS A 249 -13.72 38.23 -19.26
CA HIS A 249 -14.94 37.52 -19.68
C HIS A 249 -16.22 37.99 -18.95
N THR A 250 -16.12 38.94 -18.03
CA THR A 250 -17.24 39.46 -17.21
C THR A 250 -17.45 40.95 -17.46
N PHE A 251 -18.68 41.35 -17.78
CA PHE A 251 -19.04 42.75 -18.11
C PHE A 251 -20.18 43.23 -17.20
N SER A 252 -19.89 44.16 -16.29
CA SER A 252 -20.89 44.78 -15.40
C SER A 252 -21.39 46.11 -15.94
N TYR A 253 -22.50 46.61 -15.39
CA TYR A 253 -23.02 47.95 -15.68
C TYR A 253 -21.92 49.03 -15.74
N GLY A 254 -21.99 49.89 -16.75
CA GLY A 254 -21.06 50.99 -16.99
C GLY A 254 -19.76 50.58 -17.68
N THR A 255 -19.49 49.29 -17.88
CA THR A 255 -18.29 48.83 -18.61
C THR A 255 -18.38 49.24 -20.07
N SER A 256 -17.38 49.97 -20.55
CA SER A 256 -17.19 50.32 -21.96
C SER A 256 -16.16 49.37 -22.59
N VAL A 257 -16.48 48.86 -23.78
CA VAL A 257 -15.58 47.99 -24.56
C VAL A 257 -15.39 48.59 -25.93
N ARG A 258 -14.13 48.66 -26.37
CA ARG A 258 -13.74 49.14 -27.69
C ARG A 258 -13.47 47.97 -28.62
N PHE A 259 -13.92 48.10 -29.87
CA PHE A 259 -13.80 47.09 -30.92
C PHE A 259 -12.93 47.59 -32.07
N SER A 260 -12.29 46.65 -32.74
CA SER A 260 -11.50 46.88 -33.95
C SER A 260 -11.70 45.73 -34.92
N CYS A 261 -11.74 46.01 -36.22
CA CYS A 261 -11.88 44.95 -37.23
C CYS A 261 -10.53 44.31 -37.57
N ASN A 262 -10.59 43.08 -38.07
CA ASN A 262 -9.45 42.38 -38.63
C ASN A 262 -9.02 43.03 -39.97
N GLU A 263 -7.82 42.73 -40.44
CA GLU A 263 -7.31 43.28 -41.70
C GLU A 263 -8.25 42.99 -42.90
N GLY A 264 -8.47 44.00 -43.75
CA GLY A 264 -9.39 43.91 -44.89
C GLY A 264 -10.86 44.21 -44.58
N PHE A 265 -11.20 44.49 -43.32
CA PHE A 265 -12.56 44.85 -42.90
C PHE A 265 -12.61 46.25 -42.31
N VAL A 266 -13.67 47.00 -42.63
CA VAL A 266 -13.93 48.36 -42.14
C VAL A 266 -15.02 48.30 -41.06
N LEU A 267 -14.82 49.03 -39.97
CA LEU A 267 -15.75 49.10 -38.85
C LEU A 267 -16.92 50.03 -39.19
N HIS A 268 -18.13 49.47 -39.22
CA HIS A 268 -19.38 50.19 -39.36
C HIS A 268 -20.14 50.24 -38.02
N GLY A 269 -20.50 51.46 -37.60
CA GLY A 269 -21.14 51.71 -36.31
C GLY A 269 -20.20 52.38 -35.30
N ASN A 270 -20.51 52.25 -34.00
CA ASN A 270 -19.68 52.83 -32.96
C ASN A 270 -18.55 51.87 -32.58
N ALA A 271 -17.31 52.38 -32.56
CA ALA A 271 -16.15 51.59 -32.15
C ALA A 271 -16.14 51.27 -30.65
N GLU A 272 -17.03 51.86 -29.85
CA GLU A 272 -17.15 51.64 -28.42
C GLU A 272 -18.62 51.41 -28.04
N SER A 273 -18.88 50.37 -27.25
CA SER A 273 -20.21 50.08 -26.68
C SER A 273 -20.11 49.98 -25.17
N ARG A 274 -21.14 50.45 -24.46
CA ARG A 274 -21.24 50.41 -22.99
C ARG A 274 -22.36 49.48 -22.54
N CYS A 275 -22.11 48.71 -21.48
CA CYS A 275 -23.12 47.93 -20.79
C CYS A 275 -24.05 48.85 -20.00
N VAL A 276 -25.32 48.93 -20.36
CA VAL A 276 -26.30 49.82 -19.69
C VAL A 276 -27.23 49.05 -18.74
N ALA A 277 -28.11 49.77 -18.04
CA ALA A 277 -28.88 49.25 -16.91
C ALA A 277 -29.86 48.11 -17.25
N ASP A 278 -30.17 47.92 -18.53
CA ASP A 278 -31.05 46.85 -19.02
C ASP A 278 -30.28 45.55 -19.38
N GLY A 279 -28.95 45.53 -19.23
CA GLY A 279 -28.11 44.39 -19.60
C GLY A 279 -27.78 44.31 -21.09
N SER A 280 -28.06 45.37 -21.86
CA SER A 280 -27.72 45.50 -23.27
C SER A 280 -26.47 46.36 -23.51
N TRP A 281 -25.89 46.22 -24.70
CA TRP A 281 -24.79 47.05 -25.18
C TRP A 281 -25.33 48.25 -25.95
N GLN A 282 -24.99 49.46 -25.50
CA GLN A 282 -25.36 50.71 -26.17
C GLN A 282 -24.16 51.64 -26.35
N PRO A 283 -23.93 52.18 -27.57
CA PRO A 283 -24.62 51.84 -28.82
C PRO A 283 -24.46 50.36 -29.19
N ALA A 284 -25.31 49.86 -30.09
CA ALA A 284 -25.24 48.47 -30.55
C ALA A 284 -23.83 48.10 -31.03
N LEU A 285 -23.47 46.82 -30.89
CA LEU A 285 -22.14 46.33 -31.28
C LEU A 285 -21.86 46.64 -32.76
N PRO A 286 -20.63 47.06 -33.12
CA PRO A 286 -20.30 47.40 -34.50
C PRO A 286 -20.24 46.17 -35.41
N GLU A 287 -20.41 46.40 -36.70
CA GLU A 287 -20.29 45.38 -37.75
C GLU A 287 -19.00 45.61 -38.55
N CYS A 288 -18.25 44.55 -38.81
CA CYS A 288 -17.08 44.58 -39.68
C CYS A 288 -17.48 44.14 -41.08
N GLN A 289 -17.49 45.07 -42.04
CA GLN A 289 -17.81 44.79 -43.44
C GLN A 289 -16.53 44.72 -44.26
N PRO A 290 -16.44 43.86 -45.30
CA PRO A 290 -15.29 43.86 -46.20
C PRO A 290 -15.09 45.27 -46.76
N GLY A 291 -13.89 45.82 -46.57
CA GLY A 291 -13.55 47.08 -47.20
C GLY A 291 -13.58 46.85 -48.71
N GLY A 292 -14.50 47.52 -49.41
CA GLY A 292 -14.55 47.48 -50.85
C GLY A 292 -13.21 47.94 -51.41
N SER A 293 -12.37 46.99 -51.83
CA SER A 293 -11.46 47.25 -52.93
C SER A 293 -12.36 47.39 -54.16
N ASP A 294 -12.74 48.61 -54.48
CA ASP A 294 -13.04 48.98 -55.86
C ASP A 294 -11.82 48.59 -56.70
N PHE A 295 -11.82 47.38 -57.24
CA PHE A 295 -11.26 47.12 -58.56
C PHE A 295 -12.24 47.74 -59.55
N ASN A 296 -12.15 49.06 -59.72
CA ASN A 296 -12.76 49.76 -60.85
C ASN A 296 -11.65 50.44 -61.65
N ASN A 297 -11.40 49.82 -62.81
CA ASN A 297 -10.71 50.29 -64.01
C ASN A 297 -9.18 50.31 -64.01
#